data_AF-A0A6P3Y9P8-F1
#
_entry.id   AF-A0A6P3Y9P8-F1
#
_cell.length_a   1.000
_cell.length_b   1.000
_cell.length_c   1.000
_cell.angle_alpha   90.00
_cell.angle_beta   90.00
_cell.angle_gamma   90.00
#
_symmetry.space_group_name_H-M   'P 1'
#
loop_
_entity.id
_entity.type
_entity.pdbx_description
1 polymer ?
#
loop_
_entity_poly.entity_id
_entity_poly.type
_entity_poly.pdbx_seq_one_letter_code
_entity_poly.pdbx_strand_id
1 'polypeptide(L)'
;MGMIARVRRRVRANSLTVDKEKTAQSVCLLSAVLLLPYCPRGPLPLLPSPAPVLYSALVLPVVLSANYRYPVPTLKTLAEAAKGGAKRAWHPLNRFLRRLYAPVDRAENLFLKMRNLSIMANQIVFLILADKVLLPQQRMTCLYTLMFYNVIAYCVSYIKELIQKEDWSPYVTLTERSKIKHLAMSATKIVLEWTKAVTFVVTLTFMLLVFGLEQGLDHYKPSMIYTVITWIYYSATEKVFVEMFPTILSFLQLEALENIENLYAPVILHCFTIVVSAIFSVLLLASASWRFLLAATYLNVYLRWKELMQNSGAVLRRERKVLNRYRKATLEEIERFDDVCAVCLCGMTKARVTPCHHLFHADCLRQCLKSSDNCPMCKRELKFD
;
A
#
# COMPACT_ATOMS: atom_id res chain seq x y z
N MET A 1 20.88 12.70 64.32
CA MET A 1 21.92 12.65 63.26
C MET A 1 21.43 12.88 61.80
N GLY A 2 20.13 13.04 61.52
CA GLY A 2 19.63 13.14 60.12
C GLY A 2 19.58 14.55 59.47
N MET A 3 19.80 15.62 60.22
CA MET A 3 19.74 17.00 59.70
C MET A 3 21.04 17.44 59.05
N ILE A 4 22.19 17.18 59.69
CA ILE A 4 23.52 17.54 59.19
C ILE A 4 23.85 16.80 57.88
N ALA A 5 23.48 15.52 57.76
CA ALA A 5 23.65 14.75 56.53
C ALA A 5 22.80 15.30 55.36
N ARG A 6 21.58 15.79 55.64
CA ARG A 6 20.72 16.44 54.63
C ARG A 6 21.25 17.80 54.20
N VAL A 7 21.76 18.60 55.14
CA VAL A 7 22.40 19.89 54.82
C VAL A 7 23.67 19.67 53.99
N ARG A 8 24.53 18.72 54.38
CA ARG A 8 25.74 18.39 53.62
C ARG A 8 25.43 17.87 52.21
N ARG A 9 24.38 17.06 52.04
CA ARG A 9 23.90 16.66 50.70
C ARG A 9 23.38 17.84 49.89
N ARG A 10 22.60 18.75 50.47
CA ARG A 10 22.10 19.95 49.77
C ARG A 10 23.24 20.88 49.37
N VAL A 11 24.23 21.10 50.23
CA VAL A 11 25.41 21.93 49.92
C VAL A 11 26.22 21.30 48.78
N ARG A 12 26.46 19.98 48.83
CA ARG A 12 27.20 19.26 47.78
C ARG A 12 26.42 19.20 46.45
N ALA A 13 25.09 19.10 46.50
CA ALA A 13 24.25 19.18 45.31
C ALA A 13 24.27 20.60 44.71
N ASN A 14 24.17 21.64 45.55
CA ASN A 14 24.25 23.03 45.11
C ASN A 14 25.63 23.39 44.54
N SER A 15 26.72 22.88 45.12
CA SER A 15 28.07 23.12 44.57
C SER A 15 28.24 22.46 43.20
N LEU A 16 27.75 21.22 43.05
CA LEU A 16 27.77 20.50 41.77
C LEU A 16 26.92 21.19 40.68
N THR A 17 25.80 21.82 41.04
CA THR A 17 24.99 22.58 40.08
C THR A 17 25.67 23.88 39.67
N VAL A 18 26.31 24.59 40.61
CA VAL A 18 27.03 25.84 40.33
C VAL A 18 28.25 25.58 39.42
N ASP A 19 29.00 24.50 39.64
CA ASP A 19 30.13 24.16 38.78
C ASP A 19 29.67 23.80 37.36
N LYS A 20 28.57 23.05 37.21
CA LYS A 20 28.01 22.72 35.89
C LYS A 20 27.52 23.96 35.14
N GLU A 21 26.94 24.92 35.85
CA GLU A 21 26.47 26.18 35.26
C GLU A 21 27.61 27.06 34.77
N LYS A 22 28.69 27.18 35.57
CA LYS A 22 29.93 27.87 35.16
C LYS A 22 30.54 27.22 33.92
N THR A 23 30.61 25.90 33.87
CA THR A 23 31.13 25.16 32.71
C THR A 23 30.25 25.36 31.46
N ALA A 24 28.92 25.42 31.61
CA ALA A 24 28.01 25.70 30.50
C ALA A 24 28.16 27.15 29.97
N GLN A 25 28.33 28.12 30.87
CA GLN A 25 28.57 29.52 30.50
C GLN A 25 29.92 29.69 29.79
N SER A 26 30.99 29.04 30.26
CA SER A 26 32.30 29.09 29.60
C SER A 26 32.26 28.45 28.20
N VAL A 27 31.54 27.33 28.04
CA VAL A 27 31.38 26.66 26.74
C VAL A 27 30.57 27.54 25.76
N CYS A 28 29.55 28.25 26.25
CA CYS A 28 28.77 29.20 25.44
C CYS A 28 29.60 30.41 25.00
N LEU A 29 30.39 31.00 25.91
CA LEU A 29 31.30 32.10 25.58
C LEU A 29 32.38 31.68 24.59
N LEU A 30 32.98 30.49 24.77
CA LEU A 30 33.95 29.93 23.84
C LEU A 30 33.33 29.70 22.45
N SER A 31 32.08 29.23 22.41
CA SER A 31 31.31 29.07 21.16
C SER A 31 31.08 30.41 20.46
N ALA A 32 30.76 31.48 21.19
CA ALA A 32 30.58 32.82 20.64
C ALA A 32 31.90 33.39 20.07
N VAL A 33 33.03 33.13 20.74
CA VAL A 33 34.37 33.52 20.26
C VAL A 33 34.77 32.74 19.01
N LEU A 34 34.46 31.45 18.93
CA LEU A 34 34.75 30.61 17.75
C LEU A 34 33.88 30.97 16.53
N LEU A 35 32.70 31.56 16.75
CA LEU A 35 31.77 32.05 15.72
C LEU A 35 32.01 33.52 15.33
N LEU A 36 32.81 34.26 16.07
CA LEU A 36 33.15 35.68 15.85
C LEU A 36 33.67 35.99 14.43
N PRO A 37 34.43 35.10 13.75
CA PRO A 37 34.81 35.29 12.35
C PRO A 37 33.62 35.36 11.38
N TYR A 38 32.46 34.78 11.70
CA TYR A 38 31.27 34.78 10.84
C TYR A 38 30.38 36.04 10.98
N CYS A 39 30.71 36.97 11.88
CA CYS A 39 29.95 38.21 12.00
C CYS A 39 30.18 39.14 10.81
N PRO A 40 29.13 39.77 10.24
CA PRO A 40 29.19 40.54 8.99
C PRO A 40 30.04 41.82 9.05
N ARG A 41 30.61 42.17 10.22
CA ARG A 41 31.53 43.31 10.44
C ARG A 41 32.91 42.90 10.97
N GLY A 42 33.21 41.60 11.04
CA GLY A 42 34.52 41.08 11.46
C GLY A 42 35.52 40.98 10.30
N PRO A 43 36.82 40.80 10.58
CA PRO A 43 37.87 40.73 9.56
C PRO A 43 37.81 39.38 8.81
N LEU A 44 36.82 39.21 7.95
CA LEU A 44 36.63 38.02 7.11
C LEU A 44 37.51 37.95 5.82
N PRO A 45 38.48 38.84 5.49
CA PRO A 45 39.32 38.61 4.30
C PRO A 45 40.65 37.87 4.56
N LEU A 46 40.91 37.30 5.74
CA LEU A 46 42.24 36.78 6.10
C LEU A 46 42.49 35.28 5.85
N LEU A 47 41.51 34.48 5.40
CA LEU A 47 41.72 33.06 5.10
C LEU A 47 41.62 32.77 3.58
N PRO A 48 42.69 32.29 2.92
CA PRO A 48 42.63 31.90 1.51
C PRO A 48 41.74 30.68 1.29
N SER A 49 41.08 30.60 0.13
CA SER A 49 40.31 29.41 -0.28
C SER A 49 41.24 28.18 -0.28
N PRO A 50 40.89 27.03 0.36
CA PRO A 50 39.56 26.58 0.81
C PRO A 50 39.32 26.68 2.34
N ALA A 51 40.15 27.40 3.07
CA ALA A 51 40.17 27.38 4.54
C ALA A 51 38.83 27.75 5.25
N PRO A 52 37.95 28.62 4.70
CA PRO A 52 36.65 28.90 5.32
C PRO A 52 35.71 27.68 5.35
N VAL A 53 35.76 26.84 4.32
CA VAL A 53 34.94 25.62 4.22
C VAL A 53 35.43 24.57 5.21
N LEU A 54 36.75 24.42 5.34
CA LEU A 54 37.36 23.50 6.30
C LEU A 54 37.12 23.94 7.76
N TYR A 55 37.22 25.24 8.05
CA TYR A 55 36.90 25.81 9.36
C TYR A 55 35.43 25.60 9.71
N SER A 56 34.52 25.82 8.76
CA SER A 56 33.08 25.54 8.94
C SER A 56 32.82 24.05 9.18
N ALA A 57 33.50 23.16 8.48
CA ALA A 57 33.34 21.72 8.62
C ALA A 57 33.85 21.18 9.97
N LEU A 58 34.87 21.80 10.56
CA LEU A 58 35.47 21.36 11.85
C LEU A 58 34.85 22.06 13.06
N VAL A 59 34.63 23.37 13.00
CA VAL A 59 34.23 24.17 14.16
C VAL A 59 32.73 24.10 14.41
N LEU A 60 31.90 24.08 13.36
CA LEU A 60 30.45 24.06 13.50
C LEU A 60 29.94 22.79 14.23
N PRO A 61 30.42 21.57 13.93
CA PRO A 61 30.02 20.36 14.67
C PRO A 61 30.51 20.36 16.12
N VAL A 62 31.69 20.92 16.41
CA VAL A 62 32.25 21.00 17.77
C VAL A 62 31.45 22.00 18.61
N VAL A 63 31.13 23.17 18.06
CA VAL A 63 30.28 24.17 18.73
C VAL A 63 28.86 23.64 18.97
N LEU A 64 28.28 22.93 17.99
CA LEU A 64 26.96 22.32 18.13
C LEU A 64 26.94 21.21 19.18
N SER A 65 27.94 20.32 19.17
CA SER A 65 28.04 19.20 20.13
C SER A 65 28.34 19.67 21.56
N ALA A 66 29.20 20.69 21.72
CA ALA A 66 29.54 21.25 23.02
C ALA A 66 28.33 21.96 23.68
N ASN A 67 27.59 22.77 22.90
CA ASN A 67 26.37 23.42 23.39
C ASN A 67 25.20 22.45 23.59
N TYR A 68 25.16 21.32 22.87
CA TYR A 68 24.19 20.25 23.10
C TYR A 68 24.45 19.51 24.43
N ARG A 69 25.72 19.28 24.79
CA ARG A 69 26.12 18.55 26.00
C ARG A 69 26.03 19.39 27.28
N TYR A 70 26.19 20.71 27.17
CA TYR A 70 26.09 21.66 28.29
C TYR A 70 25.12 22.82 27.96
N PRO A 71 23.81 22.56 27.84
CA PRO A 71 22.85 23.59 27.49
C PRO A 71 22.72 24.59 28.64
N VAL A 72 22.93 25.88 28.34
CA VAL A 72 22.69 26.96 29.29
C VAL A 72 21.20 26.93 29.71
N PRO A 73 20.85 27.12 31.00
CA PRO A 73 19.47 27.07 31.46
C PRO A 73 18.52 28.01 30.69
N THR A 74 19.01 29.15 30.21
CA THR A 74 18.27 30.09 29.35
C THR A 74 17.95 29.54 27.95
N LEU A 75 18.86 28.77 27.36
CA LEU A 75 18.64 28.11 26.06
C LEU A 75 17.63 26.96 26.20
N LYS A 76 17.70 26.23 27.31
CA LYS A 76 16.75 25.14 27.61
C LYS A 76 15.34 25.67 27.82
N THR A 77 15.16 26.77 28.55
CA THR A 77 13.84 27.40 28.71
C THR A 77 13.29 27.96 27.40
N LEU A 78 14.15 28.54 26.54
CA LEU A 78 13.77 28.97 25.19
C LEU A 78 13.36 27.80 24.29
N ALA A 79 14.09 26.68 24.32
CA ALA A 79 13.75 25.48 23.54
C ALA A 79 12.44 24.84 24.02
N GLU A 80 12.21 24.77 25.33
CA GLU A 80 10.94 24.27 25.90
C GLU A 80 9.78 25.24 25.62
N ALA A 81 10.01 26.55 25.69
CA ALA A 81 9.02 27.56 25.30
C ALA A 81 8.69 27.50 23.81
N ALA A 82 9.68 27.32 22.94
CA ALA A 82 9.50 27.15 21.50
C ALA A 82 8.76 25.85 21.17
N LYS A 83 9.08 24.73 21.85
CA LYS A 83 8.36 23.46 21.71
C LYS A 83 6.91 23.58 22.19
N GLY A 84 6.68 24.28 23.29
CA GLY A 84 5.35 24.57 23.82
C GLY A 84 4.53 25.50 22.91
N GLY A 85 5.18 26.50 22.31
CA GLY A 85 4.60 27.41 21.32
C GLY A 85 4.26 26.69 20.00
N ALA A 86 5.19 25.89 19.48
CA ALA A 86 4.99 25.06 18.29
C ALA A 86 3.84 24.06 18.48
N LYS A 87 3.75 23.39 19.65
CA LYS A 87 2.66 22.46 19.95
C LYS A 87 1.30 23.19 20.06
N ARG A 88 1.28 24.40 20.63
CA ARG A 88 0.07 25.24 20.67
C ARG A 88 -0.35 25.75 19.29
N ALA A 89 0.61 26.13 18.44
CA ALA A 89 0.37 26.57 17.07
C ALA A 89 0.06 25.40 16.11
N TRP A 90 0.44 24.17 16.45
CA TRP A 90 0.23 23.00 15.60
C TRP A 90 -1.26 22.67 15.39
N HIS A 91 -2.08 22.73 16.44
CA HIS A 91 -3.51 22.47 16.33
C HIS A 91 -4.25 23.42 15.38
N PRO A 92 -4.13 24.75 15.49
CA PRO A 92 -4.76 25.68 14.54
C PRO A 92 -4.16 25.57 13.14
N LEU A 93 -2.84 25.39 13.01
CA LEU A 93 -2.18 25.20 11.71
C LEU A 93 -2.69 23.93 11.00
N ASN A 94 -2.77 22.80 11.70
CA ASN A 94 -3.29 21.55 11.15
C ASN A 94 -4.77 21.67 10.76
N ARG A 95 -5.58 22.40 11.55
CA ARG A 95 -6.98 22.67 11.21
C ARG A 95 -7.09 23.51 9.93
N PHE A 96 -6.24 24.53 9.79
CA PHE A 96 -6.17 25.35 8.59
C PHE A 96 -5.72 24.56 7.36
N LEU A 97 -4.64 23.78 7.48
CA LEU A 97 -4.14 22.90 6.42
C LEU A 97 -5.19 21.87 5.98
N ARG A 98 -5.93 21.27 6.93
CA ARG A 98 -7.05 20.37 6.59
C ARG A 98 -8.16 21.07 5.83
N ARG A 99 -8.49 22.32 6.17
CA ARG A 99 -9.51 23.09 5.43
C ARG A 99 -9.05 23.40 4.01
N LEU A 100 -7.78 23.76 3.82
CA LEU A 100 -7.19 23.96 2.50
C LEU A 100 -7.15 22.68 1.66
N TYR A 101 -6.85 21.53 2.29
CA TYR A 101 -6.80 20.23 1.62
C TYR A 101 -8.18 19.60 1.39
N ALA A 102 -9.21 19.98 2.16
CA ALA A 102 -10.57 19.44 2.04
C ALA A 102 -11.16 19.42 0.61
N PRO A 103 -11.07 20.48 -0.21
CA PRO A 103 -11.54 20.41 -1.60
C PRO A 103 -10.76 19.39 -2.44
N VAL A 104 -9.44 19.29 -2.24
CA VAL A 104 -8.59 18.32 -2.94
C VAL A 104 -8.95 16.90 -2.51
N ASP A 105 -9.09 16.65 -1.21
CA ASP A 105 -9.49 15.34 -0.67
C ASP A 105 -10.83 14.87 -1.27
N ARG A 106 -11.80 15.78 -1.44
CA ARG A 106 -13.08 15.47 -2.10
C ARG A 106 -12.91 15.10 -3.57
N ALA A 107 -12.08 15.84 -4.32
CA ALA A 107 -11.80 15.53 -5.72
C ALA A 107 -11.08 14.19 -5.87
N GLU A 108 -10.08 13.92 -5.01
CA GLU A 108 -9.38 12.64 -4.96
C GLU A 108 -10.34 11.48 -4.67
N ASN A 109 -11.22 11.63 -3.68
CA ASN A 109 -12.19 10.59 -3.33
C ASN A 109 -13.22 10.39 -4.46
N LEU A 110 -13.59 11.43 -5.20
CA LEU A 110 -14.46 11.31 -6.39
C LEU A 110 -13.74 10.56 -7.52
N PHE A 111 -12.48 10.89 -7.77
CA PHE A 111 -11.65 10.21 -8.77
C PHE A 111 -11.47 8.72 -8.43
N LEU A 112 -11.19 8.40 -7.17
CA LEU A 112 -11.06 7.01 -6.71
C LEU A 112 -12.39 6.23 -6.77
N LYS A 113 -13.54 6.90 -6.62
CA LYS A 113 -14.86 6.27 -6.84
C LYS A 113 -15.08 5.88 -8.31
N MET A 114 -14.52 6.64 -9.25
CA MET A 114 -14.53 6.31 -10.67
C MET A 114 -13.49 5.21 -10.97
N ARG A 115 -13.79 3.97 -10.56
CA ARG A 115 -12.84 2.85 -10.57
C ARG A 115 -12.18 2.61 -11.94
N ASN A 116 -12.95 2.61 -13.03
CA ASN A 116 -12.40 2.35 -14.35
C ASN A 116 -11.44 3.46 -14.82
N LEU A 117 -11.80 4.73 -14.56
CA LEU A 117 -10.98 5.87 -14.93
C LEU A 117 -9.69 5.93 -14.11
N SER A 118 -9.78 5.69 -12.81
CA SER A 118 -8.61 5.69 -11.92
C SER A 118 -7.63 4.54 -12.23
N ILE A 119 -8.14 3.34 -12.54
CA ILE A 119 -7.29 2.22 -12.98
C ILE A 119 -6.61 2.55 -14.32
N MET A 120 -7.36 3.03 -15.31
CA MET A 120 -6.82 3.39 -16.61
C MET A 120 -5.74 4.48 -16.50
N ALA A 121 -5.98 5.53 -15.70
CA ALA A 121 -4.99 6.57 -15.45
C ALA A 121 -3.71 6.01 -14.80
N ASN A 122 -3.84 5.12 -13.80
CA ASN A 122 -2.69 4.47 -13.17
C ASN A 122 -1.91 3.59 -14.15
N GLN A 123 -2.60 2.82 -15.01
CA GLN A 123 -1.98 2.00 -16.04
C GLN A 123 -1.22 2.87 -17.05
N ILE A 124 -1.84 3.92 -17.59
CA ILE A 124 -1.21 4.83 -18.55
C ILE A 124 0.03 5.48 -17.93
N VAL A 125 -0.07 6.04 -16.73
CA VAL A 125 1.05 6.72 -16.07
C VAL A 125 2.19 5.76 -15.77
N PHE A 126 1.88 4.53 -15.34
CA PHE A 126 2.92 3.51 -15.12
C PHE A 126 3.59 3.07 -16.43
N LEU A 127 2.83 2.84 -17.50
CA LEU A 127 3.40 2.47 -18.79
C LEU A 127 4.29 3.59 -19.35
N ILE A 128 3.92 4.86 -19.16
CA ILE A 128 4.78 5.99 -19.52
C ILE A 128 6.08 6.00 -18.67
N LEU A 129 6.00 5.67 -17.37
CA LEU A 129 7.22 5.50 -16.55
C LEU A 129 8.10 4.37 -17.09
N ALA A 130 7.49 3.22 -17.44
CA ALA A 130 8.21 2.07 -17.97
C ALA A 130 8.86 2.36 -19.33
N ASP A 131 8.15 3.06 -20.23
CA ASP A 131 8.67 3.53 -21.52
C ASP A 131 9.91 4.40 -21.31
N LYS A 132 9.85 5.36 -20.38
CA LYS A 132 10.98 6.28 -20.12
C LYS A 132 12.20 5.58 -19.54
N VAL A 133 12.02 4.52 -18.75
CA VAL A 133 13.12 3.75 -18.16
C VAL A 133 13.73 2.78 -19.17
N LEU A 134 12.89 2.01 -19.87
CA LEU A 134 13.31 0.83 -20.63
C LEU A 134 13.40 1.08 -22.14
N LEU A 135 12.69 2.08 -22.67
CA LEU A 135 12.58 2.40 -24.10
C LEU A 135 12.68 3.92 -24.37
N PRO A 136 13.80 4.59 -24.01
CA PRO A 136 13.90 6.05 -24.05
C PRO A 136 13.75 6.68 -25.46
N GLN A 137 13.95 5.89 -26.53
CA GLN A 137 13.94 6.37 -27.92
C GLN A 137 12.59 6.27 -28.63
N GLN A 138 11.66 5.42 -28.16
CA GLN A 138 10.39 5.18 -28.85
C GLN A 138 9.29 6.07 -28.27
N ARG A 139 8.49 6.70 -29.14
CA ARG A 139 7.34 7.55 -28.75
C ARG A 139 6.05 6.74 -28.89
N MET A 140 5.10 6.96 -27.99
CA MET A 140 3.73 6.41 -28.03
C MET A 140 3.59 4.88 -27.84
N THR A 141 4.65 4.19 -27.38
CA THR A 141 4.63 2.73 -27.17
C THR A 141 3.62 2.30 -26.09
N CYS A 142 3.47 3.06 -25.01
CA CYS A 142 2.54 2.75 -23.92
C CYS A 142 1.08 2.53 -24.37
N LEU A 143 0.56 3.32 -25.31
CA LEU A 143 -0.84 3.19 -25.74
C LEU A 143 -1.05 1.90 -26.54
N TYR A 144 -0.09 1.55 -27.40
CA TYR A 144 -0.12 0.29 -28.15
C TYR A 144 -0.01 -0.91 -27.20
N THR A 145 0.91 -0.84 -26.24
CA THR A 145 1.04 -1.88 -25.20
C THR A 145 -0.24 -2.04 -24.39
N LEU A 146 -0.88 -0.93 -23.99
CA LEU A 146 -2.14 -0.96 -23.25
C LEU A 146 -3.28 -1.54 -24.09
N MET A 147 -3.41 -1.13 -25.35
CA MET A 147 -4.44 -1.64 -26.26
C MET A 147 -4.25 -3.14 -26.46
N PHE A 148 -3.02 -3.60 -26.68
CA PHE A 148 -2.71 -5.02 -26.87
C PHE A 148 -3.06 -5.84 -25.62
N TYR A 149 -2.72 -5.35 -24.43
CA TYR A 149 -3.08 -6.00 -23.18
C TYR A 149 -4.59 -6.04 -22.93
N ASN A 150 -5.33 -5.00 -23.32
CA ASN A 150 -6.78 -5.00 -23.24
C ASN A 150 -7.42 -6.05 -24.16
N VAL A 151 -6.87 -6.29 -25.35
CA VAL A 151 -7.32 -7.40 -26.22
C VAL A 151 -7.09 -8.74 -25.54
N ILE A 152 -5.91 -8.96 -24.95
CA ILE A 152 -5.65 -10.21 -24.21
C ILE A 152 -6.61 -10.34 -23.02
N ALA A 153 -6.84 -9.29 -22.24
CA ALA A 153 -7.78 -9.31 -21.13
C ALA A 153 -9.21 -9.62 -21.58
N TYR A 154 -9.64 -9.09 -22.74
CA TYR A 154 -10.92 -9.42 -23.36
C TYR A 154 -11.00 -10.91 -23.73
N CYS A 155 -9.96 -11.46 -24.36
CA CYS A 155 -9.90 -12.89 -24.66
C CYS A 155 -9.99 -13.76 -23.40
N VAL A 156 -9.22 -13.42 -22.35
CA VAL A 156 -9.24 -14.14 -21.08
C VAL A 156 -10.62 -14.04 -20.42
N SER A 157 -11.26 -12.87 -20.46
CA SER A 157 -12.62 -12.67 -19.93
C SER A 157 -13.64 -13.55 -20.64
N TYR A 158 -13.57 -13.65 -21.96
CA TYR A 158 -14.46 -14.51 -22.75
C TYR A 158 -14.23 -15.99 -22.44
N ILE A 159 -12.96 -16.43 -22.38
CA ILE A 159 -12.61 -17.81 -21.99
C ILE A 159 -13.10 -18.12 -20.57
N LYS A 160 -12.97 -17.17 -19.64
CA LYS A 160 -13.50 -17.29 -18.27
C LYS A 160 -15.02 -17.47 -18.27
N GLU A 161 -15.77 -16.68 -19.05
CA GLU A 161 -17.23 -16.82 -19.20
C GLU A 161 -17.61 -18.20 -19.74
N LEU A 162 -16.86 -18.73 -20.71
CA LEU A 162 -17.06 -20.07 -21.24
C LEU A 162 -16.82 -21.15 -20.17
N ILE A 163 -15.69 -21.09 -19.44
CA ILE A 163 -15.33 -22.11 -18.45
C ILE A 163 -16.31 -22.12 -17.26
N GLN A 164 -16.77 -20.94 -16.82
CA GLN A 164 -17.67 -20.81 -15.66
C GLN A 164 -19.14 -21.15 -15.99
N LYS A 165 -19.44 -21.46 -17.24
CA LYS A 165 -20.79 -21.78 -17.67
C LYS A 165 -21.20 -23.17 -17.17
N GLU A 166 -22.22 -23.20 -16.32
CA GLU A 166 -22.73 -24.44 -15.69
C GLU A 166 -23.40 -25.38 -16.70
N ASP A 167 -24.16 -24.84 -17.66
CA ASP A 167 -24.95 -25.63 -18.62
C ASP A 167 -24.44 -25.54 -20.06
N TRP A 168 -23.68 -26.55 -20.46
CA TRP A 168 -23.28 -26.79 -21.86
C TRP A 168 -24.37 -27.48 -22.69
N SER A 169 -25.52 -27.80 -22.10
CA SER A 169 -26.61 -28.46 -22.80
C SER A 169 -27.18 -27.56 -23.91
N PRO A 170 -27.30 -28.05 -25.15
CA PRO A 170 -27.82 -27.28 -26.27
C PRO A 170 -29.36 -27.14 -26.24
N TYR A 171 -30.03 -27.87 -25.34
CA TYR A 171 -31.49 -27.87 -25.20
C TYR A 171 -31.93 -27.20 -23.89
N VAL A 172 -33.10 -26.58 -23.93
CA VAL A 172 -33.80 -26.02 -22.76
C VAL A 172 -35.02 -26.86 -22.46
N THR A 173 -35.17 -27.30 -21.22
CA THR A 173 -36.35 -28.04 -20.74
C THR A 173 -37.41 -27.08 -20.22
N LEU A 174 -38.70 -27.47 -20.32
CA LEU A 174 -39.83 -26.63 -19.85
C LEU A 174 -39.87 -26.46 -18.32
N THR A 175 -39.43 -27.49 -17.60
CA THR A 175 -39.30 -27.51 -16.13
C THR A 175 -38.10 -28.38 -15.75
N GLU A 176 -37.47 -28.14 -14.60
CA GLU A 176 -36.28 -28.86 -14.14
C GLU A 176 -36.41 -30.39 -14.15
N ARG A 177 -37.65 -30.91 -13.98
CA ARG A 177 -37.94 -32.35 -13.92
C ARG A 177 -38.57 -32.92 -15.19
N SER A 178 -38.93 -32.10 -16.18
CA SER A 178 -39.57 -32.60 -17.40
C SER A 178 -38.53 -33.00 -18.45
N LYS A 179 -38.78 -34.12 -19.12
CA LYS A 179 -38.01 -34.56 -20.30
C LYS A 179 -38.42 -33.83 -21.59
N ILE A 180 -39.40 -32.93 -21.50
CA ILE A 180 -39.96 -32.23 -22.66
C ILE A 180 -39.05 -31.03 -22.99
N LYS A 181 -38.45 -31.08 -24.18
CA LYS A 181 -37.57 -30.03 -24.69
C LYS A 181 -38.41 -28.92 -25.30
N HIS A 182 -38.13 -27.67 -24.92
CA HIS A 182 -38.72 -26.52 -25.57
C HIS A 182 -37.91 -26.17 -26.82
N LEU A 183 -38.34 -26.69 -27.98
CA LEU A 183 -37.61 -26.59 -29.24
C LEU A 183 -37.26 -25.13 -29.60
N ALA A 184 -38.24 -24.22 -29.50
CA ALA A 184 -38.05 -22.82 -29.86
C ALA A 184 -37.01 -22.12 -28.96
N MET A 185 -37.04 -22.36 -27.64
CA MET A 185 -36.10 -21.76 -26.70
C MET A 185 -34.71 -22.41 -26.75
N SER A 186 -34.65 -23.69 -27.12
CA SER A 186 -33.40 -24.39 -27.41
C SER A 186 -32.72 -23.79 -28.65
N ALA A 187 -33.49 -23.59 -29.73
CA ALA A 187 -32.99 -22.97 -30.95
C ALA A 187 -32.49 -21.53 -30.70
N THR A 188 -33.24 -20.71 -29.95
CA THR A 188 -32.78 -19.35 -29.62
C THR A 188 -31.53 -19.34 -28.73
N LYS A 189 -31.42 -20.25 -27.75
CA LYS A 189 -30.20 -20.41 -26.94
C LYS A 189 -29.00 -20.71 -27.83
N ILE A 190 -29.11 -21.68 -28.74
CA ILE A 190 -28.04 -22.03 -29.68
C ILE A 190 -27.65 -20.80 -30.52
N VAL A 191 -28.62 -20.12 -31.14
CA VAL A 191 -28.35 -18.96 -31.99
C VAL A 191 -27.64 -17.84 -31.21
N LEU A 192 -28.07 -17.53 -29.98
CA LEU A 192 -27.44 -16.50 -29.14
C LEU A 192 -25.99 -16.84 -28.79
N GLU A 193 -25.71 -18.10 -28.41
CA GLU A 193 -24.36 -18.54 -28.05
C GLU A 193 -23.40 -18.53 -29.25
N TRP A 194 -23.86 -19.01 -30.40
CA TRP A 194 -23.07 -18.92 -31.63
C TRP A 194 -22.89 -17.47 -32.08
N THR A 195 -23.90 -16.60 -31.92
CA THR A 195 -23.75 -15.17 -32.20
C THR A 195 -22.66 -14.56 -31.33
N LYS A 196 -22.66 -14.82 -30.01
CA LYS A 196 -21.59 -14.38 -29.11
C LYS A 196 -20.21 -14.88 -29.58
N ALA A 197 -20.08 -16.16 -29.90
CA ALA A 197 -18.82 -16.74 -30.37
C ALA A 197 -18.32 -16.12 -31.69
N VAL A 198 -19.22 -15.95 -32.67
CA VAL A 198 -18.87 -15.31 -33.94
C VAL A 198 -18.49 -13.85 -33.72
N THR A 199 -19.25 -13.09 -32.92
CA THR A 199 -18.89 -11.69 -32.60
C THR A 199 -17.54 -11.59 -31.89
N PHE A 200 -17.21 -12.53 -31.01
CA PHE A 200 -15.90 -12.60 -30.36
C PHE A 200 -14.77 -12.83 -31.38
N VAL A 201 -14.93 -13.81 -32.28
CA VAL A 201 -13.93 -14.11 -33.31
C VAL A 201 -13.76 -12.92 -34.26
N VAL A 202 -14.86 -12.31 -34.72
CA VAL A 202 -14.83 -11.14 -35.63
C VAL A 202 -14.18 -9.93 -34.97
N THR A 203 -14.51 -9.64 -33.70
CA THR A 203 -13.89 -8.52 -32.96
C THR A 203 -12.41 -8.77 -32.72
N LEU A 204 -12.00 -10.00 -32.39
CA LEU A 204 -10.59 -10.35 -32.20
C LEU A 204 -9.80 -10.22 -33.51
N THR A 205 -10.30 -10.77 -34.62
CA THR A 205 -9.63 -10.69 -35.91
C THR A 205 -9.55 -9.24 -36.39
N PHE A 206 -10.63 -8.46 -36.24
CA PHE A 206 -10.63 -7.03 -36.56
C PHE A 206 -9.60 -6.26 -35.73
N MET A 207 -9.55 -6.47 -34.41
CA MET A 207 -8.57 -5.80 -33.55
C MET A 207 -7.14 -6.16 -33.92
N LEU A 208 -6.84 -7.45 -34.12
CA LEU A 208 -5.51 -7.91 -34.56
C LEU A 208 -5.13 -7.36 -35.93
N LEU A 209 -6.09 -7.20 -36.84
CA LEU A 209 -5.89 -6.60 -38.15
C LEU A 209 -5.66 -5.09 -38.06
N VAL A 210 -6.40 -4.37 -37.22
CA VAL A 210 -6.15 -2.95 -36.94
C VAL A 210 -4.73 -2.76 -36.41
N PHE A 211 -4.30 -3.60 -35.47
CA PHE A 211 -2.90 -3.60 -35.03
C PHE A 211 -1.95 -3.86 -36.21
N GLY A 212 -2.14 -4.95 -36.94
CA GLY A 212 -1.23 -5.34 -38.03
C GLY A 212 -1.13 -4.34 -39.19
N LEU A 213 -2.15 -3.50 -39.38
CA LEU A 213 -2.19 -2.46 -40.43
C LEU A 213 -1.71 -1.08 -39.95
N GLU A 214 -1.60 -0.85 -38.65
CA GLU A 214 -1.07 0.42 -38.15
C GLU A 214 0.44 0.52 -38.43
N GLN A 215 0.80 1.41 -39.36
CA GLN A 215 2.19 1.78 -39.70
C GLN A 215 3.03 2.25 -38.48
N GLY A 216 2.38 2.56 -37.35
CA GLY A 216 3.04 2.86 -36.08
C GLY A 216 3.82 1.68 -35.48
N LEU A 217 3.56 0.43 -35.93
CA LEU A 217 4.26 -0.76 -35.45
C LEU A 217 5.62 -0.99 -36.10
N ASP A 218 6.00 -0.28 -37.17
CA ASP A 218 7.29 -0.50 -37.85
C ASP A 218 8.50 -0.29 -36.91
N HIS A 219 8.31 0.54 -35.87
CA HIS A 219 9.31 0.83 -34.85
C HIS A 219 9.00 0.19 -33.48
N TYR A 220 7.90 -0.55 -33.34
CA TYR A 220 7.49 -1.18 -32.08
C TYR A 220 8.16 -2.54 -31.90
N LYS A 221 9.32 -2.54 -31.24
CA LYS A 221 10.06 -3.76 -30.86
C LYS A 221 10.35 -3.74 -29.36
N PRO A 222 9.37 -4.07 -28.50
CA PRO A 222 9.57 -4.03 -27.07
C PRO A 222 10.57 -5.11 -26.63
N SER A 223 11.46 -4.77 -25.69
CA SER A 223 12.35 -5.75 -25.05
C SER A 223 11.53 -6.75 -24.24
N MET A 224 12.01 -7.99 -24.13
CA MET A 224 11.41 -9.02 -23.27
C MET A 224 11.27 -8.56 -21.81
N ILE A 225 12.22 -7.78 -21.31
CA ILE A 225 12.17 -7.24 -19.94
C ILE A 225 11.02 -6.23 -19.81
N TYR A 226 10.85 -5.37 -20.81
CA TYR A 226 9.75 -4.41 -20.85
C TYR A 226 8.41 -5.14 -20.84
N THR A 227 8.21 -6.09 -21.74
CA THR A 227 6.93 -6.81 -21.86
C THR A 227 6.60 -7.60 -20.60
N VAL A 228 7.57 -8.24 -19.94
CA VAL A 228 7.34 -8.97 -18.69
C VAL A 228 6.94 -8.02 -17.57
N ILE A 229 7.66 -6.92 -17.36
CA ILE A 229 7.37 -5.99 -16.25
C ILE A 229 6.02 -5.30 -16.46
N THR A 230 5.75 -4.79 -17.66
CA THR A 230 4.49 -4.10 -17.95
C THR A 230 3.30 -5.06 -17.95
N TRP A 231 3.47 -6.31 -18.40
CA TRP A 231 2.45 -7.34 -18.27
C TRP A 231 2.13 -7.70 -16.82
N ILE A 232 3.14 -7.89 -15.97
CA ILE A 232 2.93 -8.19 -14.56
C ILE A 232 2.20 -7.02 -13.87
N TYR A 233 2.59 -5.78 -14.17
CA TYR A 233 1.88 -4.62 -13.62
C TYR A 233 0.43 -4.52 -14.13
N TYR A 234 0.22 -4.72 -15.43
CA TYR A 234 -1.11 -4.68 -16.04
C TYR A 234 -2.02 -5.76 -15.45
N SER A 235 -1.56 -7.01 -15.38
CA SER A 235 -2.32 -8.11 -14.77
C SER A 235 -2.62 -7.88 -13.28
N ALA A 236 -1.76 -7.18 -12.54
CA ALA A 236 -2.03 -6.81 -11.16
C ALA A 236 -3.07 -5.67 -10.99
N THR A 237 -3.43 -4.97 -12.07
CA THR A 237 -4.38 -3.84 -12.05
C THR A 237 -5.71 -4.15 -12.76
N GLU A 238 -5.68 -4.99 -13.78
CA GLU A 238 -6.83 -5.29 -14.63
C GLU A 238 -7.86 -6.18 -13.94
N LYS A 239 -9.15 -5.86 -14.10
CA LYS A 239 -10.25 -6.47 -13.33
C LYS A 239 -10.27 -8.00 -13.47
N VAL A 240 -10.14 -8.48 -14.70
CA VAL A 240 -10.24 -9.91 -15.03
C VAL A 240 -9.23 -10.73 -14.23
N PHE A 241 -7.97 -10.30 -14.22
CA PHE A 241 -6.88 -10.97 -13.53
C PHE A 241 -6.93 -10.78 -12.01
N VAL A 242 -7.30 -9.59 -11.54
CA VAL A 242 -7.50 -9.30 -10.11
C VAL A 242 -8.55 -10.22 -9.49
N GLU A 243 -9.63 -10.52 -10.21
CA GLU A 243 -10.67 -11.46 -9.75
C GLU A 243 -10.22 -12.93 -9.74
N MET A 244 -9.26 -13.29 -10.59
CA MET A 244 -8.69 -14.65 -10.63
C MET A 244 -7.63 -14.86 -9.53
N PHE A 245 -7.01 -13.78 -9.05
CA PHE A 245 -5.90 -13.85 -8.11
C PHE A 245 -6.20 -14.56 -6.77
N PRO A 246 -7.37 -14.36 -6.10
CA PRO A 246 -7.68 -15.09 -4.87
C PRO A 246 -7.76 -16.61 -5.06
N THR A 247 -8.32 -17.07 -6.19
CA THR A 247 -8.40 -18.50 -6.52
C THR A 247 -7.00 -19.09 -6.71
N ILE A 248 -6.12 -18.36 -7.40
CA ILE A 248 -4.70 -18.74 -7.54
C ILE A 248 -4.04 -18.81 -6.16
N LEU A 249 -4.28 -17.81 -5.30
CA LEU A 249 -3.69 -17.76 -3.97
C LEU A 249 -4.15 -18.92 -3.06
N SER A 250 -5.43 -19.31 -3.17
CA SER A 250 -6.00 -20.47 -2.49
C SER A 250 -5.34 -21.78 -2.94
N PHE A 251 -5.02 -21.91 -4.23
CA PHE A 251 -4.31 -23.07 -4.77
C PHE A 251 -2.90 -23.24 -4.19
N LEU A 252 -2.21 -22.15 -3.81
CA LEU A 252 -0.90 -22.22 -3.16
C LEU A 252 -0.93 -22.67 -1.69
N GLN A 253 -2.11 -22.70 -1.04
CA GLN A 253 -2.31 -23.12 0.35
C GLN A 253 -1.38 -22.48 1.42
N LEU A 254 -0.92 -21.25 1.19
CA LEU A 254 0.07 -20.58 2.05
C LEU A 254 -0.34 -20.53 3.54
N GLU A 255 0.54 -21.01 4.43
CA GLU A 255 0.28 -21.07 5.87
C GLU A 255 -0.01 -19.70 6.49
N ALA A 256 0.68 -18.66 6.03
CA ALA A 256 0.58 -17.31 6.56
C ALA A 256 -0.81 -16.65 6.37
N LEU A 257 -1.63 -17.15 5.44
CA LEU A 257 -2.89 -16.51 5.03
C LEU A 257 -4.12 -17.03 5.75
N GLU A 258 -4.02 -18.09 6.58
CA GLU A 258 -5.12 -18.59 7.43
C GLU A 258 -6.49 -18.78 6.74
N ASN A 259 -6.52 -19.16 5.46
CA ASN A 259 -7.75 -19.30 4.67
C ASN A 259 -8.57 -18.00 4.55
N ILE A 260 -7.95 -16.82 4.68
CA ILE A 260 -8.57 -15.49 4.47
C ILE A 260 -7.97 -14.79 3.23
N GLU A 261 -7.64 -15.56 2.18
CA GLU A 261 -6.96 -15.12 0.96
C GLU A 261 -7.71 -13.99 0.25
N ASN A 262 -9.05 -14.04 0.26
CA ASN A 262 -9.91 -13.03 -0.36
C ASN A 262 -9.69 -11.62 0.20
N LEU A 263 -9.28 -11.51 1.48
CA LEU A 263 -9.00 -10.23 2.13
C LEU A 263 -7.55 -9.75 1.89
N TYR A 264 -6.60 -10.69 1.72
CA TYR A 264 -5.20 -10.35 1.42
C TYR A 264 -4.94 -10.05 -0.04
N ALA A 265 -5.60 -10.78 -0.95
CA ALA A 265 -5.43 -10.67 -2.38
C ALA A 265 -5.41 -9.21 -2.88
N PRO A 266 -6.42 -8.37 -2.60
CA PRO A 266 -6.39 -6.98 -3.03
C PRO A 266 -5.26 -6.19 -2.37
N VAL A 267 -4.97 -6.42 -1.08
CA VAL A 267 -3.89 -5.74 -0.37
C VAL A 267 -2.52 -6.06 -0.97
N ILE A 268 -2.26 -7.32 -1.29
CA ILE A 268 -1.01 -7.77 -1.93
C ILE A 268 -0.83 -7.08 -3.29
N LEU A 269 -1.87 -7.09 -4.14
CA LEU A 269 -1.82 -6.46 -5.47
C LEU A 269 -1.62 -4.94 -5.38
N HIS A 270 -2.31 -4.25 -4.46
CA HIS A 270 -2.09 -2.83 -4.22
C HIS A 270 -0.67 -2.53 -3.73
N CYS A 271 -0.17 -3.29 -2.75
CA CYS A 271 1.21 -3.13 -2.27
C CYS A 271 2.23 -3.36 -3.38
N PHE A 272 2.04 -4.40 -4.20
CA PHE A 272 2.89 -4.69 -5.34
C PHE A 272 2.92 -3.53 -6.34
N THR A 273 1.76 -3.05 -6.80
CA THR A 273 1.66 -1.93 -7.77
C THR A 273 2.29 -0.63 -7.24
N ILE A 274 2.13 -0.33 -5.95
CA ILE A 274 2.74 0.82 -5.29
C ILE A 274 4.27 0.68 -5.25
N VAL A 275 4.78 -0.48 -4.85
CA VAL A 275 6.23 -0.73 -4.74
C VAL A 275 6.90 -0.65 -6.12
N VAL A 276 6.35 -1.30 -7.14
CA VAL A 276 6.89 -1.26 -8.50
C VAL A 276 6.87 0.17 -9.04
N SER A 277 5.78 0.91 -8.85
CA SER A 277 5.68 2.32 -9.28
C SER A 277 6.68 3.23 -8.56
N ALA A 278 6.90 3.01 -7.26
CA ALA A 278 7.87 3.76 -6.48
C ALA A 278 9.30 3.50 -6.96
N ILE A 279 9.64 2.23 -7.25
CA ILE A 279 10.95 1.86 -7.80
C ILE A 279 11.21 2.58 -9.13
N PHE A 280 10.27 2.52 -10.08
CA PHE A 280 10.40 3.20 -11.37
C PHE A 280 10.48 4.74 -11.22
N SER A 281 9.75 5.31 -10.26
CA SER A 281 9.82 6.75 -9.97
C SER A 281 11.18 7.16 -9.42
N VAL A 282 11.81 6.32 -8.58
CA VAL A 282 13.15 6.57 -8.02
C VAL A 282 14.22 6.43 -9.10
N LEU A 283 14.12 5.43 -9.97
CA LEU A 283 15.03 5.23 -11.12
C LEU A 283 15.07 6.45 -12.05
N LEU A 284 13.95 7.13 -12.23
CA LEU A 284 13.83 8.32 -13.09
C LEU A 284 14.14 9.64 -12.40
N LEU A 285 14.49 9.64 -11.10
CA LEU A 285 14.63 10.87 -10.32
C LEU A 285 15.68 11.84 -10.90
N ALA A 286 16.76 11.31 -11.49
CA ALA A 286 17.84 12.10 -12.05
C ALA A 286 17.63 12.50 -13.52
N SER A 287 16.78 11.79 -14.26
CA SER A 287 16.68 11.90 -15.72
C SER A 287 15.37 12.54 -16.21
N ALA A 288 14.28 12.44 -15.45
CA ALA A 288 12.98 12.93 -15.85
C ALA A 288 12.67 14.33 -15.29
N SER A 289 11.69 15.02 -15.88
CA SER A 289 11.25 16.32 -15.37
C SER A 289 10.55 16.18 -14.02
N TRP A 290 10.89 17.03 -13.05
CA TRP A 290 10.30 17.01 -11.71
C TRP A 290 8.77 17.11 -11.72
N ARG A 291 8.18 17.87 -12.66
CA ARG A 291 6.72 18.00 -12.78
C ARG A 291 6.06 16.66 -13.11
N PHE A 292 6.64 15.90 -14.04
CA PHE A 292 6.15 14.58 -14.40
C PHE A 292 6.30 13.59 -13.25
N LEU A 293 7.48 13.58 -12.59
CA LEU A 293 7.71 12.70 -11.44
C LEU A 293 6.75 12.99 -10.28
N LEU A 294 6.47 14.27 -9.99
CA LEU A 294 5.49 14.64 -8.97
C LEU A 294 4.09 14.14 -9.33
N ALA A 295 3.65 14.29 -10.57
CA ALA A 295 2.35 13.79 -11.03
C ALA A 295 2.29 12.25 -10.96
N ALA A 296 3.35 11.57 -11.41
CA ALA A 296 3.42 10.12 -11.44
C ALA A 296 3.46 9.50 -10.04
N THR A 297 4.26 10.07 -9.14
CA THR A 297 4.29 9.65 -7.72
C THR A 297 2.97 9.98 -7.02
N TYR A 298 2.34 11.10 -7.32
CA TYR A 298 1.04 11.43 -6.76
C TYR A 298 -0.05 10.42 -7.16
N LEU A 299 -0.18 10.10 -8.46
CA LEU A 299 -1.20 9.16 -8.94
C LEU A 299 -0.88 7.70 -8.56
N ASN A 300 0.28 7.19 -8.94
CA ASN A 300 0.60 5.76 -8.82
C ASN A 300 1.03 5.34 -7.40
N VAL A 301 1.54 6.26 -6.58
CA VAL A 301 2.01 5.95 -5.22
C VAL A 301 1.05 6.52 -4.18
N TYR A 302 0.83 7.84 -4.16
CA TYR A 302 0.04 8.48 -3.10
C TYR A 302 -1.45 8.13 -3.16
N LEU A 303 -2.11 8.34 -4.30
CA LEU A 303 -3.55 8.02 -4.43
C LEU A 303 -3.79 6.52 -4.27
N ARG A 304 -2.92 5.68 -4.83
CA ARG A 304 -3.01 4.22 -4.69
C ARG A 304 -2.82 3.77 -3.23
N TRP A 305 -1.90 4.39 -2.50
CA TRP A 305 -1.74 4.16 -1.07
C TRP A 305 -2.97 4.62 -0.27
N LYS A 306 -3.53 5.78 -0.59
CA LYS A 306 -4.76 6.29 0.01
C LYS A 306 -5.93 5.32 -0.20
N GLU A 307 -6.12 4.83 -1.43
CA GLU A 307 -7.12 3.83 -1.79
C GLU A 307 -6.95 2.54 -0.97
N LEU A 308 -5.71 2.00 -0.91
CA LEU A 308 -5.38 0.82 -0.10
C LEU A 308 -5.74 1.04 1.36
N MET A 309 -5.40 2.20 1.92
CA MET A 309 -5.62 2.49 3.33
C MET A 309 -7.10 2.67 3.68
N GLN A 310 -7.90 3.24 2.78
CA GLN A 310 -9.33 3.51 2.98
C GLN A 310 -10.21 2.28 2.72
N ASN A 311 -9.88 1.47 1.71
CA ASN A 311 -10.71 0.35 1.26
C ASN A 311 -10.19 -0.98 1.84
N SER A 312 -9.42 -1.72 1.04
CA SER A 312 -9.01 -3.10 1.32
C SER A 312 -8.21 -3.24 2.61
N GLY A 313 -7.28 -2.31 2.88
CA GLY A 313 -6.47 -2.31 4.09
C GLY A 313 -7.26 -1.98 5.35
N ALA A 314 -8.26 -1.09 5.28
CA ALA A 314 -9.13 -0.82 6.44
C ALA A 314 -9.98 -2.04 6.80
N VAL A 315 -10.56 -2.70 5.80
CA VAL A 315 -11.34 -3.93 6.00
C VAL A 315 -10.47 -5.03 6.58
N LEU A 316 -9.33 -5.33 5.96
CA LEU A 316 -8.41 -6.36 6.44
C LEU A 316 -7.95 -6.10 7.89
N ARG A 317 -7.60 -4.85 8.23
CA ARG A 317 -7.20 -4.49 9.60
C ARG A 317 -8.33 -4.69 10.61
N ARG A 318 -9.58 -4.38 10.26
CA ARG A 318 -10.74 -4.57 11.15
C ARG A 318 -11.00 -6.05 11.38
N GLU A 319 -11.10 -6.83 10.32
CA GLU A 319 -11.38 -8.27 10.36
C GLU A 319 -10.26 -9.03 11.10
N ARG A 320 -8.99 -8.68 10.84
CA ARG A 320 -7.84 -9.26 11.54
C ARG A 320 -7.84 -8.91 13.03
N LYS A 321 -8.27 -7.71 13.43
CA LYS A 321 -8.39 -7.34 14.85
C LYS A 321 -9.44 -8.17 15.59
N VAL A 322 -10.53 -8.55 14.92
CA VAL A 322 -11.55 -9.45 15.48
C VAL A 322 -10.98 -10.85 15.62
N LEU A 323 -10.37 -11.38 14.56
CA LEU A 323 -9.79 -12.73 14.56
C LEU A 323 -8.61 -12.90 15.52
N ASN A 324 -7.79 -11.87 15.71
CA ASN A 324 -6.64 -11.92 16.62
C ASN A 324 -7.01 -12.04 18.10
N ARG A 325 -8.29 -11.88 18.46
CA ARG A 325 -8.76 -12.18 19.83
C ARG A 325 -8.79 -13.68 20.09
N TYR A 326 -8.96 -14.48 19.05
CA TYR A 326 -9.02 -15.93 19.13
C TYR A 326 -7.64 -16.54 18.91
N ARG A 327 -7.25 -17.48 19.76
CA ARG A 327 -5.95 -18.16 19.65
C ARG A 327 -5.90 -19.01 18.37
N LYS A 328 -4.72 -19.12 17.74
CA LYS A 328 -4.51 -20.09 16.66
C LYS A 328 -4.36 -21.49 17.25
N ALA A 329 -5.03 -22.47 16.68
CA ALA A 329 -4.82 -23.87 17.03
C ALA A 329 -3.41 -24.29 16.59
N THR A 330 -2.75 -25.10 17.42
CA THR A 330 -1.51 -25.78 17.05
C THR A 330 -1.81 -26.96 16.13
N LEU A 331 -0.82 -27.42 15.34
CA LEU A 331 -1.02 -28.59 14.47
C LEU A 331 -1.43 -29.82 15.27
N GLU A 332 -0.82 -30.04 16.45
CA GLU A 332 -1.20 -31.15 17.35
C GLU A 332 -2.66 -31.07 17.82
N GLU A 333 -3.18 -29.87 18.10
CA GLU A 333 -4.59 -29.71 18.51
C GLU A 333 -5.56 -30.01 17.36
N ILE A 334 -5.17 -29.68 16.13
CA ILE A 334 -5.96 -29.97 14.94
C ILE A 334 -5.94 -31.47 14.65
N GLU A 335 -4.77 -32.10 14.71
CA GLU A 335 -4.60 -33.55 14.54
C GLU A 335 -5.32 -34.35 15.64
N ARG A 336 -5.35 -33.86 16.88
CA ARG A 336 -6.10 -34.50 17.98
C ARG A 336 -7.61 -34.33 17.84
N PHE A 337 -8.07 -33.23 17.24
CA PHE A 337 -9.48 -32.99 17.00
C PHE A 337 -10.00 -33.89 15.87
N ASP A 338 -9.18 -34.13 14.83
CA ASP A 338 -9.42 -35.02 13.67
C ASP A 338 -10.85 -34.95 13.11
N ASP A 339 -11.37 -33.72 12.97
CA ASP A 339 -12.75 -33.48 12.53
C ASP A 339 -12.80 -32.26 11.57
N VAL A 340 -13.91 -32.15 10.85
CA VAL A 340 -14.17 -31.10 9.86
C VAL A 340 -14.68 -29.82 10.52
N CYS A 341 -14.54 -28.69 9.83
CA CYS A 341 -15.12 -27.46 10.34
C CYS A 341 -16.65 -27.54 10.32
N ALA A 342 -17.31 -27.40 11.47
CA ALA A 342 -18.77 -27.49 11.60
C ALA A 342 -19.58 -26.43 10.80
N VAL A 343 -18.92 -25.44 10.18
CA VAL A 343 -19.56 -24.39 9.38
C VAL A 343 -19.53 -24.71 7.89
N CYS A 344 -18.37 -25.11 7.35
CA CYS A 344 -18.20 -25.39 5.91
C CYS A 344 -18.12 -26.89 5.59
N LEU A 345 -18.06 -27.75 6.61
CA LEU A 345 -17.94 -29.21 6.52
C LEU A 345 -16.69 -29.70 5.77
N CYS A 346 -15.66 -28.84 5.65
CA CYS A 346 -14.38 -29.18 5.06
C CYS A 346 -13.32 -29.43 6.14
N GLY A 347 -12.33 -30.29 5.81
CA GLY A 347 -11.19 -30.56 6.67
C GLY A 347 -10.43 -29.30 7.09
N MET A 348 -9.88 -29.32 8.31
CA MET A 348 -9.15 -28.18 8.87
C MET A 348 -7.65 -28.47 8.87
N THR A 349 -6.87 -27.65 8.17
CA THR A 349 -5.40 -27.58 8.35
C THR A 349 -4.99 -26.41 9.23
N LYS A 350 -5.87 -25.40 9.34
CA LYS A 350 -5.66 -24.16 10.11
C LYS A 350 -6.97 -23.80 10.79
N ALA A 351 -6.94 -23.62 12.10
CA ALA A 351 -8.12 -23.28 12.88
C ALA A 351 -7.86 -22.18 13.90
N ARG A 352 -8.93 -21.47 14.26
CA ARG A 352 -8.99 -20.57 15.41
C ARG A 352 -9.78 -21.26 16.52
N VAL A 353 -9.29 -21.14 17.74
CA VAL A 353 -9.88 -21.74 18.94
C VAL A 353 -10.71 -20.68 19.66
N THR A 354 -11.98 -20.98 19.90
CA THR A 354 -12.88 -20.13 20.67
C THR A 354 -12.64 -20.26 22.18
N PRO A 355 -13.11 -19.31 23.02
CA PRO A 355 -13.05 -19.45 24.48
C PRO A 355 -13.75 -20.72 25.02
N CYS A 356 -14.74 -21.22 24.28
CA CYS A 356 -15.42 -22.49 24.58
C CYS A 356 -14.72 -23.72 23.98
N HIS A 357 -13.46 -23.60 23.54
CA HIS A 357 -12.61 -24.66 23.00
C HIS A 357 -13.09 -25.34 21.71
N HIS A 358 -13.94 -24.68 20.92
CA HIS A 358 -14.33 -25.17 19.59
C HIS A 358 -13.39 -24.63 18.50
N LEU A 359 -13.12 -25.46 17.48
CA LEU A 359 -12.23 -25.14 16.37
C LEU A 359 -13.03 -24.80 15.10
N PHE A 360 -12.62 -23.74 14.40
CA PHE A 360 -13.19 -23.32 13.12
C PHE A 360 -12.11 -22.74 12.20
N HIS A 361 -12.30 -22.79 10.87
CA HIS A 361 -11.47 -21.98 9.97
C HIS A 361 -11.61 -20.49 10.32
N ALA A 362 -10.55 -19.70 10.15
CA ALA A 362 -10.58 -18.28 10.46
C ALA A 362 -11.67 -17.54 9.65
N ASP A 363 -11.84 -17.90 8.37
CA ASP A 363 -12.86 -17.28 7.52
C ASP A 363 -14.29 -17.67 7.92
N CYS A 364 -14.52 -18.93 8.27
CA CYS A 364 -15.82 -19.41 8.77
C CYS A 364 -16.19 -18.71 10.08
N LEU A 365 -15.28 -18.65 11.05
CA LEU A 365 -15.50 -17.97 12.33
C LEU A 365 -15.80 -16.49 12.11
N ARG A 366 -15.02 -15.82 11.26
CA ARG A 366 -15.24 -14.41 10.89
C ARG A 366 -16.64 -14.18 10.33
N GLN A 367 -17.10 -15.05 9.44
CA GLN A 367 -18.43 -14.92 8.84
C GLN A 367 -19.55 -15.14 9.87
N CYS A 368 -19.39 -16.09 10.80
CA CYS A 368 -20.34 -16.28 11.90
C CYS A 368 -20.39 -15.08 12.86
N LEU A 369 -19.23 -14.47 13.16
CA LEU A 369 -19.15 -13.28 14.02
C LEU A 369 -19.81 -12.04 13.41
N LYS A 370 -20.10 -12.04 12.11
CA LYS A 370 -20.88 -10.96 11.48
C LYS A 370 -22.37 -11.06 11.77
N SER A 371 -22.88 -12.28 12.01
CA SER A 371 -24.30 -12.53 12.26
C SER A 371 -24.62 -12.67 13.75
N SER A 372 -23.72 -13.28 14.54
CA SER A 372 -23.93 -13.48 15.97
C SER A 372 -22.61 -13.59 16.73
N ASP A 373 -22.56 -13.03 17.95
CA ASP A 373 -21.44 -13.18 18.87
C ASP A 373 -21.45 -14.53 19.65
N ASN A 374 -22.26 -15.49 19.20
CA ASN A 374 -22.41 -16.80 19.83
C ASN A 374 -21.64 -17.88 19.05
N CYS A 375 -21.11 -18.86 19.76
CA CYS A 375 -20.44 -20.01 19.15
C CYS A 375 -21.39 -20.78 18.22
N PRO A 376 -21.02 -21.07 16.95
CA PRO A 376 -21.87 -21.81 16.03
C PRO A 376 -22.24 -23.21 16.54
N MET A 377 -21.34 -23.87 17.27
CA MET A 377 -21.53 -25.21 17.84
C MET A 377 -22.36 -25.18 19.14
N CYS A 378 -21.87 -24.53 20.20
CA CYS A 378 -22.49 -24.62 21.52
C CYS A 378 -23.44 -23.46 21.89
N LYS A 379 -23.62 -22.48 20.99
CA LYS A 379 -24.47 -21.29 21.18
C LYS A 379 -24.14 -20.39 22.38
N ARG A 380 -23.07 -20.67 23.13
CA ARG A 380 -22.55 -19.79 24.19
C ARG A 380 -21.97 -18.51 23.60
N GLU A 381 -22.14 -17.41 24.32
CA GLU A 381 -21.57 -16.12 23.95
C GLU A 381 -20.03 -16.17 23.99
N LEU A 382 -19.38 -15.64 22.96
CA LEU A 382 -17.93 -15.64 22.80
C LEU A 382 -17.28 -14.48 23.58
N LYS A 383 -17.41 -14.52 24.91
CA LYS A 383 -16.73 -13.58 25.83
C LYS A 383 -15.36 -14.13 26.24
N PHE A 384 -14.40 -13.21 26.36
CA PHE A 384 -13.09 -13.48 26.94
C PHE A 384 -13.15 -12.98 28.38
N ASP A 385 -12.95 -13.89 29.34
CA ASP A 385 -12.87 -13.54 30.77
C ASP A 385 -11.58 -12.79 31.11
#